data_AF-A0A2S6QG33-F1
#
_entry.id   AF-A0A2S6QG33-F1
#
_cell.length_a   1.000
_cell.length_b   1.000
_cell.length_c   1.000
_cell.angle_alpha   90.00
_cell.angle_beta   90.00
_cell.angle_gamma   90.00
#
_symmetry.space_group_name_H-M   'P 1'
#
loop_
_entity.id
_entity.type
_entity.pdbx_description
1 polymer ?
#
loop_
_entity_poly.entity_id
_entity_poly.type
_entity_poly.pdbx_seq_one_letter_code
_entity_poly.pdbx_strand_id
1 'polypeptide(L)'
;MSRSLRLGSGDEILTTDQDYQGVVNSLHYECVRSDAALKTVSLPWPTVDESQIVNAVKSSFGPRVRLAVCDHVTSHGAIVMPIRQLVDMCDARGTPVLVDGPP
;
A
#
# COMPACT_ATOMS: atom_id res chain seq x y z
N MET A 1 -2.33 -11.33 17.71
CA MET A 1 -3.78 -11.03 17.78
C MET A 1 -4.18 -10.39 16.45
N SER A 2 -4.94 -11.08 15.59
CA SER A 2 -5.44 -10.52 14.33
C SER A 2 -6.61 -9.58 14.63
N ARG A 3 -6.30 -8.30 14.86
CA ARG A 3 -7.33 -7.27 14.97
C ARG A 3 -7.86 -7.04 13.55
N SER A 4 -9.04 -7.56 13.25
CA SER A 4 -9.70 -7.33 11.96
C SER A 4 -9.78 -5.82 11.73
N LEU A 5 -9.12 -5.32 10.69
CA LEU A 5 -9.17 -3.90 10.35
C LEU A 5 -10.63 -3.55 10.02
N ARG A 6 -11.21 -2.62 10.78
CA ARG A 6 -12.56 -2.11 10.51
C ARG A 6 -12.42 -0.82 9.71
N LEU A 7 -12.62 -0.93 8.40
CA LEU A 7 -12.78 0.22 7.51
C LEU A 7 -14.21 0.75 7.61
N GLY A 8 -14.37 2.05 7.47
CA GLY A 8 -15.66 2.71 7.37
C GLY A 8 -15.70 3.82 6.32
N SER A 9 -16.84 4.49 6.25
CA SER A 9 -17.10 5.55 5.28
C SER A 9 -16.01 6.62 5.32
N GLY A 10 -15.38 6.86 4.16
CA GLY A 10 -14.34 7.86 3.98
C GLY A 10 -12.93 7.45 4.44
N ASP A 11 -12.73 6.24 4.96
CA ASP A 11 -11.38 5.71 5.16
C ASP A 11 -10.71 5.41 3.80
N GLU A 12 -9.38 5.43 3.79
CA GLU A 12 -8.57 5.21 2.59
C GLU A 12 -7.66 3.97 2.80
N ILE A 13 -7.60 3.08 1.81
CA ILE A 13 -6.55 2.07 1.66
C ILE A 13 -5.55 2.59 0.63
N LEU A 14 -4.26 2.53 0.95
CA LEU A 14 -3.18 2.92 0.04
C LEU A 14 -2.53 1.66 -0.58
N THR A 15 -2.33 1.66 -1.89
CA THR A 15 -1.70 0.58 -2.68
C THR A 15 -0.78 1.20 -3.74
N THR A 16 0.03 0.40 -4.45
CA THR A 16 0.89 0.89 -5.54
C THR A 16 0.41 0.41 -6.91
N ASP A 17 0.78 1.11 -7.98
CA ASP A 17 0.50 0.68 -9.36
C ASP A 17 1.34 -0.53 -9.82
N GLN A 18 2.15 -1.09 -8.92
CA GLN A 18 2.95 -2.30 -9.14
C GLN A 18 2.34 -3.56 -8.50
N ASP A 19 1.33 -3.39 -7.64
CA ASP A 19 0.69 -4.50 -6.94
C ASP A 19 -0.05 -5.42 -7.93
N TYR A 20 -0.13 -6.71 -7.60
CA TYR A 20 -0.77 -7.72 -8.41
C TYR A 20 -2.24 -7.41 -8.58
N GLN A 21 -2.76 -7.55 -9.81
CA GLN A 21 -4.14 -7.21 -10.13
C GLN A 21 -5.16 -7.96 -9.24
N GLY A 22 -4.84 -9.19 -8.81
CA GLY A 22 -5.68 -9.93 -7.87
C GLY A 22 -5.80 -9.24 -6.51
N VAL A 23 -4.69 -8.70 -5.98
CA VAL A 23 -4.67 -7.91 -4.74
C VAL A 23 -5.50 -6.66 -4.93
N VAL A 24 -5.25 -5.89 -5.99
CA VAL A 24 -5.98 -4.65 -6.29
C VAL A 24 -7.49 -4.89 -6.39
N ASN A 25 -7.92 -5.99 -7.01
CA ASN A 25 -9.33 -6.37 -7.09
C ASN A 25 -9.93 -6.68 -5.71
N SER A 26 -9.20 -7.41 -4.86
CA SER A 26 -9.62 -7.67 -3.48
C SER A 26 -9.72 -6.39 -2.66
N LEU A 27 -8.77 -5.46 -2.79
CA LEU A 27 -8.82 -4.16 -2.11
C LEU A 27 -10.01 -3.31 -2.59
N HIS A 28 -10.28 -3.30 -3.90
CA HIS A 28 -11.45 -2.64 -4.46
C HIS A 28 -12.75 -3.20 -3.90
N TYR A 29 -12.88 -4.53 -3.83
CA TYR A 29 -14.04 -5.18 -3.25
C TYR A 29 -14.27 -4.76 -1.78
N GLU A 30 -13.21 -4.77 -0.97
CA GLU A 30 -13.29 -4.35 0.44
C GLU A 30 -13.62 -2.86 0.59
N CYS A 31 -13.10 -2.00 -0.28
CA CYS A 31 -13.43 -0.58 -0.29
C CYS A 31 -14.92 -0.36 -0.58
N VAL A 32 -15.46 -1.00 -1.62
CA VAL A 32 -16.89 -0.91 -1.96
C VAL A 32 -17.76 -1.43 -0.81
N ARG A 33 -17.39 -2.56 -0.20
CA ARG A 33 -18.14 -3.15 0.92
C ARG A 33 -18.18 -2.25 2.16
N SER A 34 -17.17 -1.41 2.34
CA SER A 34 -16.97 -0.61 3.56
C SER A 34 -17.23 0.89 3.37
N ASP A 35 -17.62 1.32 2.16
CA ASP A 35 -17.72 2.74 1.77
C ASP A 35 -16.37 3.51 1.92
N ALA A 36 -15.26 2.78 1.75
CA ALA A 36 -13.91 3.31 1.78
C ALA A 36 -13.40 3.58 0.36
N ALA A 37 -12.27 4.27 0.25
CA ALA A 37 -11.63 4.59 -1.02
C ALA A 37 -10.30 3.85 -1.18
N LEU A 38 -10.05 3.33 -2.39
CA LEU A 38 -8.74 2.83 -2.76
C LEU A 38 -7.90 3.97 -3.37
N LYS A 39 -6.71 4.19 -2.84
CA LYS A 39 -5.75 5.18 -3.32
C LYS A 39 -4.52 4.49 -3.88
N THR A 40 -4.40 4.48 -5.20
CA THR A 40 -3.25 3.92 -5.91
C THR A 40 -2.16 4.97 -6.06
N VAL A 41 -0.95 4.64 -5.60
CA VAL A 41 0.24 5.46 -5.76
C VAL A 41 0.97 5.03 -7.02
N SER A 42 1.15 5.98 -7.94
CA SER A 42 2.03 5.75 -9.09
C SER A 42 3.49 5.83 -8.67
N LEU A 43 4.24 4.74 -8.85
CA LEU A 43 5.66 4.74 -8.55
C LEU A 43 6.46 5.41 -9.67
N PRO A 44 7.54 6.13 -9.34
CA PRO A 44 8.37 6.81 -10.33
C PRO A 44 9.09 5.80 -11.22
N TRP A 45 9.01 6.02 -12.53
CA TRP A 45 9.67 5.18 -13.53
C TRP A 45 10.52 6.01 -14.51
N PRO A 46 11.78 5.62 -14.80
CA PRO A 46 12.51 4.52 -14.17
C PRO A 46 12.87 4.84 -12.71
N THR A 47 12.76 3.85 -11.83
CA THR A 47 13.19 4.01 -10.44
C THR A 47 14.73 3.96 -10.37
N VAL A 48 15.34 5.02 -9.84
CA VAL A 48 16.80 5.15 -9.74
C VAL A 48 17.29 4.76 -8.34
N ASP A 49 16.46 4.94 -7.33
CA ASP A 49 16.76 4.56 -5.94
C ASP A 49 15.48 4.21 -5.14
N GLU A 50 15.64 3.44 -4.07
CA GLU A 50 14.54 3.03 -3.18
C GLU A 50 13.83 4.22 -2.49
N SER A 51 14.56 5.31 -2.24
CA SER A 51 14.00 6.48 -1.55
C SER A 51 12.93 7.17 -2.39
N GLN A 52 13.01 7.08 -3.72
CA GLN A 52 11.96 7.58 -4.62
C GLN A 52 10.62 6.86 -4.39
N ILE A 53 10.65 5.54 -4.18
CA ILE A 53 9.46 4.73 -3.86
C ILE A 53 8.89 5.16 -2.50
N VAL A 54 9.75 5.18 -1.47
CA VAL A 54 9.34 5.54 -0.12
C VAL A 54 8.76 6.95 -0.08
N ASN A 55 9.36 7.91 -0.80
CA ASN A 55 8.88 9.29 -0.88
C ASN A 55 7.55 9.41 -1.63
N ALA A 56 7.33 8.67 -2.73
CA ALA A 56 6.06 8.65 -3.46
C ALA A 56 4.92 8.13 -2.58
N VAL A 57 5.17 7.01 -1.88
CA VAL A 57 4.22 6.43 -0.93
C VAL A 57 3.98 7.40 0.23
N LYS A 58 5.04 7.91 0.87
CA LYS A 58 4.97 8.86 1.99
C LYS A 58 4.18 10.12 1.65
N SER A 59 4.35 10.67 0.44
CA SER A 59 3.65 11.88 -0.01
C SER A 59 2.17 11.63 -0.31
N SER A 60 1.79 10.36 -0.49
CA SER A 60 0.42 9.94 -0.73
C SER A 60 -0.36 9.67 0.55
N PHE A 61 0.27 9.66 1.72
CA PHE A 61 -0.43 9.51 3.00
C PHE A 61 -1.31 10.72 3.32
N GLY A 62 -2.57 10.45 3.67
CA GLY A 62 -3.51 11.41 4.22
C GLY A 62 -4.01 10.96 5.60
N PRO A 63 -4.72 11.84 6.34
CA PRO A 63 -5.23 11.52 7.69
C PRO A 63 -6.29 10.41 7.71
N ARG A 64 -6.83 10.05 6.53
CA ARG A 64 -7.85 9.02 6.35
C ARG A 64 -7.26 7.65 5.98
N VAL A 65 -5.95 7.56 5.74
CA VAL A 65 -5.31 6.29 5.40
C VAL A 65 -5.31 5.37 6.63
N ARG A 66 -5.97 4.22 6.50
CA ARG A 66 -6.10 3.21 7.57
C ARG A 66 -5.31 1.94 7.32
N LEU A 67 -4.85 1.72 6.09
CA LEU A 67 -4.08 0.56 5.68
C LEU A 67 -3.19 0.93 4.50
N ALA A 68 -1.94 0.48 4.53
CA ALA A 68 -1.10 0.40 3.34
C ALA A 68 -0.95 -1.07 2.91
N VAL A 69 -1.02 -1.32 1.62
CA VAL A 69 -0.83 -2.63 1.00
C VAL A 69 0.26 -2.50 -0.04
N CYS A 70 1.25 -3.39 -0.01
CA CYS A 70 2.35 -3.40 -0.98
C CYS A 70 2.78 -4.85 -1.24
N ASP A 71 3.11 -5.17 -2.49
CA ASP A 71 3.68 -6.47 -2.83
C ASP A 71 5.21 -6.49 -2.61
N HIS A 72 5.75 -7.58 -2.04
CA HIS A 72 7.20 -7.78 -1.89
C HIS A 72 7.87 -8.04 -3.25
N VAL A 73 7.17 -8.72 -4.17
CA VAL A 73 7.59 -8.98 -5.55
C VAL A 73 6.50 -8.49 -6.48
N THR A 74 6.81 -7.44 -7.25
CA THR A 74 5.83 -6.82 -8.13
C THR A 74 5.58 -7.66 -9.38
N SER A 75 4.33 -7.70 -9.84
CA SER A 75 3.91 -8.47 -11.01
C SER A 75 4.61 -8.06 -12.32
N HIS A 76 5.16 -6.84 -12.35
CA HIS A 76 5.91 -6.28 -13.49
C HIS A 76 7.43 -6.50 -13.39
N GLY A 77 7.91 -7.23 -12.38
CA GLY A 77 9.20 -7.95 -12.40
C GLY A 77 10.48 -7.11 -12.41
N ALA A 78 10.41 -5.78 -12.30
CA ALA A 78 11.57 -4.91 -12.48
C ALA A 78 11.97 -4.08 -11.24
N ILE A 79 11.22 -4.17 -10.14
CA ILE A 79 11.46 -3.36 -8.94
C ILE A 79 11.41 -4.25 -7.70
N VAL A 80 12.51 -4.26 -6.94
CA VAL A 80 12.52 -4.77 -5.56
C VAL A 80 11.95 -3.67 -4.67
N MET A 81 10.83 -3.95 -4.01
CA MET A 81 10.18 -2.97 -3.13
C MET A 81 10.95 -2.83 -1.81
N PRO A 82 11.22 -1.62 -1.32
CA PRO A 82 11.93 -1.40 -0.06
C PRO A 82 11.01 -1.65 1.15
N ILE A 83 10.54 -2.89 1.31
CA ILE A 83 9.50 -3.25 2.28
C ILE A 83 9.88 -2.84 3.70
N ARG A 84 11.14 -3.02 4.12
CA ARG A 84 11.57 -2.58 5.44
C ARG A 84 11.36 -1.09 5.66
N GLN A 85 11.77 -0.26 4.71
CA GLN A 85 11.63 1.20 4.81
C GLN A 85 10.16 1.61 4.77
N LEU A 86 9.32 0.94 3.97
CA LEU A 86 7.88 1.18 3.90
C LEU A 86 7.17 0.80 5.21
N VAL A 87 7.53 -0.34 5.80
CA VAL A 87 7.00 -0.79 7.10
C VAL A 87 7.40 0.19 8.20
N ASP A 88 8.68 0.55 8.30
CA ASP A 88 9.17 1.51 9.30
C ASP A 88 8.46 2.88 9.14
N MET A 89 8.25 3.32 7.91
CA MET A 89 7.54 4.56 7.57
C MET A 89 6.06 4.51 7.96
N CYS A 90 5.37 3.38 7.78
CA CYS A 90 3.97 3.23 8.19
C CYS A 90 3.82 3.05 9.71
N ASP A 91 4.73 2.32 10.36
CA ASP A 91 4.75 2.12 11.81
C ASP A 91 4.93 3.45 12.56
N ALA A 92 5.84 4.31 12.07
CA ALA A 92 6.01 5.67 12.59
C ALA A 92 4.74 6.54 12.48
N ARG A 93 3.75 6.15 11.67
CA ARG A 93 2.44 6.81 11.51
C ARG A 93 1.32 6.09 12.26
N GLY A 94 1.60 4.94 12.87
CA GLY A 94 0.58 4.06 13.45
C GLY A 94 -0.37 3.45 12.41
N THR A 95 0.05 3.39 11.14
CA THR A 95 -0.74 2.77 10.07
C THR A 95 -0.28 1.34 9.84
N PRO A 96 -1.17 0.34 9.91
CA PRO A 96 -0.81 -1.05 9.61
C PRO A 96 -0.42 -1.23 8.14
N VAL A 97 0.47 -2.19 7.88
CA VAL A 97 0.91 -2.60 6.54
C VAL A 97 0.55 -4.05 6.31
N LEU A 98 -0.04 -4.35 5.17
CA LEU A 98 -0.17 -5.70 4.63
C LEU A 98 0.84 -5.87 3.49
N VAL A 99 1.72 -6.86 3.60
CA VAL A 99 2.66 -7.21 2.54
C VAL A 99 2.20 -8.50 1.89
N ASP A 100 1.97 -8.48 0.57
CA ASP A 100 1.67 -9.70 -0.20
C ASP A 100 2.93 -10.23 -0.89
N GLY A 101 3.15 -11.54 -0.85
CA GLY A 101 4.32 -12.22 -1.41
C GLY A 101 5.24 -12.89 -0.37
N PRO A 102 6.07 -13.87 -0.82
CA PRO A 102 7.06 -14.51 0.03
C PRO A 102 8.18 -13.52 0.42
N PRO A 103 8.76 -13.63 1.63
CA PRO A 103 9.85 -12.77 2.11
C PRO A 103 11.16 -12.94 1.34
#